data_AF-A0A853EIE5-F1
#
_entry.id   AF-A0A853EIE5-F1
#
_cell.length_a   1.000
_cell.length_b   1.000
_cell.length_c   1.000
_cell.angle_alpha   90.00
_cell.angle_beta   90.00
_cell.angle_gamma   90.00
#
_symmetry.space_group_name_H-M   'P 1'
#
loop_
_entity.id
_entity.type
_entity.pdbx_description
1 polymer ?
#
loop_
_entity_poly.entity_id
_entity_poly.type
_entity_poly.pdbx_seq_one_letter_code
_entity_poly.pdbx_strand_id
1 'polypeptide(L)'
;MAEALGLSQQTTSHHLRVLRRAGLAVESRQGTRHLFAVRTDGLAAVRSYLDDFWPSRLADLKAVVESGAAEAGPGARPGVASGEVVGRG
;
A
#
# COMPACT_ATOMS: atom_id res chain seq x y z
N MET A 1 -3.05 10.48 16.67
CA MET A 1 -2.31 10.52 15.39
C MET A 1 -1.31 9.36 15.33
N ALA A 2 -0.32 9.28 16.21
CA ALA A 2 0.63 8.16 16.32
C ALA A 2 -0.06 6.79 16.49
N GLU A 3 -1.02 6.68 17.42
CA GLU A 3 -1.81 5.45 17.66
C GLU A 3 -2.63 5.00 16.44
N ALA A 4 -3.14 5.94 15.64
CA ALA A 4 -3.97 5.62 14.47
C ALA A 4 -3.17 5.01 13.30
N LEU A 5 -1.84 5.18 13.31
CA LEU A 5 -0.93 4.66 12.28
C LEU A 5 0.05 3.61 12.84
N GLY A 6 -0.05 3.27 14.14
CA GLY A 6 0.93 2.39 14.82
C GLY A 6 2.36 2.94 14.83
N LEU A 7 2.56 4.24 14.58
CA LEU A 7 3.87 4.87 14.48
C LEU A 7 4.28 5.47 15.82
N SER A 8 5.59 5.42 16.13
CA SER A 8 6.10 6.13 17.30
C SER A 8 5.92 7.65 17.18
N GLN A 9 5.86 8.33 18.32
CA GLN A 9 5.80 9.80 18.39
C GLN A 9 7.01 10.47 17.69
N GLN A 10 8.20 9.85 17.81
CA GLN A 10 9.43 10.32 17.18
C GLN A 10 9.34 10.22 15.66
N THR A 11 8.92 9.05 15.15
CA THR A 11 8.72 8.80 13.72
C THR A 11 7.70 9.78 13.15
N THR A 12 6.57 9.96 13.82
CA THR A 12 5.54 10.93 13.42
C THR A 12 6.08 12.35 13.33
N SER A 13 6.82 12.81 14.37
CA SER A 13 7.43 14.16 14.37
C SER A 13 8.52 14.33 13.31
N HIS A 14 9.19 13.26 12.92
CA HIS A 14 10.15 13.27 11.82
C HIS A 14 9.42 13.47 10.49
N HIS A 15 8.39 12.66 10.19
CA HIS A 15 7.61 12.79 8.95
C HIS A 15 6.95 14.17 8.83
N LEU A 16 6.37 14.70 9.91
CA LEU A 16 5.75 16.04 9.89
C LEU A 16 6.76 17.15 9.59
N ARG A 17 8.01 17.04 10.08
CA ARG A 17 9.08 17.96 9.72
C ARG A 17 9.50 17.85 8.27
N VAL A 18 9.59 16.63 7.72
CA VAL A 18 9.90 16.42 6.30
C VAL A 18 8.81 17.02 5.43
N LEU A 19 7.53 16.75 5.73
CA LEU A 19 6.39 17.32 5.01
C LEU A 19 6.37 18.85 5.09
N ARG A 20 6.68 19.43 6.25
CA ARG A 20 6.78 20.87 6.41
C ARG A 20 7.90 21.46 5.54
N ARG A 21 9.09 20.83 5.52
CA ARG A 21 10.22 21.27 4.68
C ARG A 21 9.89 21.20 3.19
N ALA A 22 9.09 20.23 2.77
CA ALA A 22 8.61 20.10 1.40
C ALA A 22 7.44 21.06 1.05
N GLY A 23 7.00 21.91 1.98
CA GLY A 23 5.86 22.81 1.78
C GLY A 23 4.48 22.12 1.82
N LEU A 24 4.45 20.84 2.19
CA LEU A 24 3.25 19.98 2.24
C LEU A 24 2.54 20.00 3.60
N ALA A 25 3.15 20.63 4.61
CA ALA A 25 2.52 20.84 5.92
C ALA A 25 2.85 22.22 6.48
N VAL A 26 1.95 22.76 7.29
CA VAL A 26 2.14 23.98 8.07
C VAL A 26 2.17 23.65 9.55
N GLU A 27 2.92 24.46 10.29
CA GLU A 27 2.99 24.37 11.73
C GLU A 27 2.39 25.63 12.35
N SER A 28 1.51 25.46 13.32
CA SER A 28 0.95 26.52 14.14
C SER A 28 1.23 26.23 15.61
N ARG A 29 1.55 27.27 16.37
CA ARG A 29 1.72 27.17 17.82
C ARG A 29 0.41 27.54 18.50
N GLN A 30 -0.13 26.62 19.30
CA GLN A 30 -1.21 26.91 20.24
C GLN A 30 -0.70 26.68 21.67
N GLY A 31 -0.33 27.77 22.35
CA GLY A 31 0.29 27.72 23.67
C GLY A 31 1.60 26.94 23.65
N THR A 32 1.70 25.90 24.47
CA THR A 32 2.86 25.00 24.56
C THR A 32 2.86 23.88 23.52
N ARG A 33 1.83 23.79 22.68
CA ARG A 33 1.65 22.70 21.71
C ARG A 33 1.97 23.16 20.30
N HIS A 34 2.66 22.28 19.57
CA HIS A 34 2.90 22.42 18.14
C HIS A 34 1.83 21.63 17.38
N LEU A 35 1.01 22.33 16.61
CA LEU A 35 0.00 21.73 15.74
C LEU A 35 0.51 21.71 14.31
N PHE A 36 0.40 20.55 13.66
CA PHE A 36 0.73 20.39 12.25
C PHE A 36 -0.54 20.14 11.45
N ALA A 37 -0.71 20.86 10.35
CA ALA A 37 -1.78 20.63 9.38
C ALA A 37 -1.18 20.36 8.01
N VAL A 38 -1.67 19.32 7.33
CA VAL A 38 -1.25 18.98 5.96
C VAL A 38 -1.91 19.96 4.99
N ARG A 39 -1.15 20.46 4.01
CA ARG A 39 -1.67 21.28 2.91
C ARG A 39 -2.12 20.36 1.78
N THR A 40 -3.42 20.11 1.71
CA THR A 40 -4.05 19.27 0.69
C THR A 40 -3.78 19.78 -0.73
N ASP A 41 -3.73 21.10 -0.92
CA ASP A 41 -3.43 21.70 -2.23
C ASP A 41 -2.02 21.34 -2.71
N GLY A 42 -1.05 21.22 -1.79
CA GLY A 42 0.30 20.79 -2.11
C GLY A 42 0.40 19.33 -2.56
N LEU A 43 -0.60 18.51 -2.20
CA LEU A 43 -0.70 17.11 -2.61
C LEU A 43 -1.51 16.91 -3.89
N ALA A 44 -2.19 17.96 -4.39
CA ALA A 44 -3.06 17.84 -5.56
C ALA A 44 -2.30 17.37 -6.82
N ALA A 45 -1.09 17.86 -7.04
CA ALA A 45 -0.25 17.43 -8.17
C ALA A 45 0.15 15.95 -8.09
N VAL A 46 0.52 15.48 -6.89
CA VAL A 46 0.82 14.06 -6.64
C VAL A 46 -0.41 13.21 -6.86
N ARG A 47 -1.57 13.66 -6.37
CA ARG A 47 -2.84 12.97 -6.54
C ARG A 47 -3.20 12.85 -8.03
N SER A 48 -3.14 13.94 -8.78
CA SER A 48 -3.41 13.96 -10.22
C SER A 48 -2.50 12.99 -10.97
N TYR A 49 -1.19 13.02 -10.69
CA TYR A 49 -0.24 12.09 -11.31
C TYR A 49 -0.62 10.63 -11.04
N LEU A 50 -0.99 10.28 -9.81
CA LEU A 50 -1.38 8.91 -9.46
C LEU A 50 -2.72 8.51 -10.09
N ASP A 51 -3.68 9.44 -10.17
CA ASP A 51 -4.96 9.22 -10.85
C ASP A 51 -4.76 8.92 -12.34
N ASP A 52 -3.78 9.56 -12.99
CA ASP A 52 -3.42 9.30 -14.39
C ASP A 52 -2.58 8.03 -14.58
N PHE A 53 -1.68 7.74 -13.63
CA PHE A 53 -0.69 6.65 -13.74
C PHE A 53 -1.28 5.27 -13.46
N TRP A 54 -2.13 5.12 -12.43
CA TRP A 54 -2.57 3.81 -11.95
C TRP A 54 -3.57 3.06 -12.84
N PRO A 55 -4.57 3.71 -13.48
CA PRO A 55 -5.63 2.98 -14.17
C PRO A 55 -5.12 2.01 -15.23
N SER A 56 -4.20 2.45 -16.08
CA SER A 56 -3.64 1.61 -17.14
C SER A 56 -2.80 0.47 -16.57
N ARG A 57 -1.93 0.74 -15.60
CA ARG A 57 -1.07 -0.28 -14.98
C ARG A 57 -1.85 -1.35 -14.24
N LEU A 58 -2.92 -0.96 -13.56
CA LEU A 58 -3.81 -1.90 -12.87
C LEU A 58 -4.63 -2.72 -13.88
N ALA A 59 -5.05 -2.13 -15.00
CA ALA A 59 -5.70 -2.86 -16.07
C ALA A 59 -4.77 -3.89 -16.72
N ASP A 60 -3.52 -3.52 -17.00
CA ASP A 60 -2.51 -4.42 -17.55
C ASP A 60 -2.20 -5.58 -16.58
N LEU A 61 -2.00 -5.27 -15.30
CA LEU A 61 -1.78 -6.28 -14.27
C LEU A 61 -2.96 -7.24 -14.16
N LYS A 62 -4.19 -6.71 -14.18
CA LYS A 62 -5.41 -7.51 -14.18
C LYS A 62 -5.45 -8.47 -15.37
N ALA A 63 -5.18 -7.98 -16.58
CA ALA A 63 -5.20 -8.80 -17.80
C ALA A 63 -4.20 -9.96 -17.73
N VAL A 64 -2.99 -9.71 -17.22
CA VAL A 64 -1.97 -10.77 -17.04
C VAL A 64 -2.43 -11.82 -16.03
N VAL A 65 -2.99 -11.40 -14.89
CA VAL A 65 -3.49 -12.31 -13.85
C VAL A 65 -4.66 -13.16 -14.37
N GLU A 66 -5.60 -12.55 -15.09
CA GLU A 66 -6.76 -13.26 -15.65
C GLU A 66 -6.35 -14.23 -16.77
N SER A 67 -5.35 -13.87 -17.59
CA SER A 67 -4.82 -14.76 -18.62
C SER A 67 -4.11 -15.98 -18.02
N GLY A 68 -3.32 -15.78 -16.96
CA GLY A 68 -2.71 -16.88 -16.22
C GLY A 68 -3.72 -17.77 -15.47
N ALA A 69 -4.82 -17.19 -15.00
CA ALA A 69 -5.93 -17.92 -14.39
C ALA A 69 -6.78 -18.70 -15.41
N ALA A 70 -6.89 -18.21 -16.65
CA ALA A 70 -7.58 -18.89 -17.74
C ALA A 70 -6.78 -20.08 -18.30
N GLU A 71 -5.44 -19.97 -18.33
CA GLU A 71 -4.52 -21.08 -18.65
C GLU A 71 -4.56 -22.18 -17.56
N ALA A 72 -4.77 -21.80 -16.30
CA ALA A 72 -5.06 -22.70 -15.19
C ALA A 72 -6.57 -23.04 -15.14
N GLY A 73 -7.08 -23.71 -16.17
CA GLY A 73 -8.50 -24.04 -16.29
C GLY A 73 -9.11 -24.66 -15.00
N PRO A 74 -10.42 -24.47 -14.75
CA PRO A 74 -11.11 -24.96 -13.55
C PRO A 74 -11.17 -26.49 -13.52
N GLY A 75 -10.11 -27.13 -13.06
CA GLY A 75 -10.01 -28.60 -13.09
C GLY A 75 -8.81 -29.22 -12.38
N ALA A 76 -7.81 -28.44 -11.95
CA ALA A 76 -6.67 -29.01 -11.23
C ALA A 76 -6.90 -28.93 -9.70
N ARG A 77 -7.72 -29.84 -9.16
CA ARG A 77 -7.52 -30.25 -7.77
C ARG A 77 -6.25 -31.12 -7.76
N PRO A 78 -5.17 -30.77 -7.04
CA PRO A 78 -4.10 -31.73 -6.82
C PRO A 78 -4.70 -32.84 -5.95
N GLY A 79 -4.89 -34.01 -6.57
CA GLY A 79 -5.23 -35.23 -5.86
C GLY A 79 -4.16 -35.45 -4.80
N VAL A 80 -4.57 -35.38 -3.54
CA VAL A 80 -3.83 -35.96 -2.43
C VAL A 80 -3.69 -37.45 -2.75
N ALA A 81 -2.53 -37.84 -3.28
CA ALA A 81 -2.18 -39.24 -3.42
C ALA A 81 -1.91 -39.79 -2.02
N SER A 82 -2.98 -40.19 -1.34
CA SER A 82 -2.93 -41.26 -0.35
C SER A 82 -2.49 -42.52 -1.09
N GLY A 83 -1.26 -42.95 -0.84
CA GLY A 83 -0.69 -44.20 -1.29
C GLY A 83 0.14 -44.80 -0.18
N GLU A 84 -0.55 -45.33 0.82
CA GLU A 84 -0.02 -46.15 1.90
C GLU A 84 0.52 -47.49 1.33
N VAL A 85 1.75 -47.84 1.75
CA VAL A 85 2.32 -49.16 2.10
C VAL A 85 2.10 -50.35 1.15
N VAL A 86 3.20 -51.00 0.74
CA VAL A 86 3.52 -52.44 0.95
C VAL A 86 4.66 -52.87 0.02
N GLY A 87 5.73 -53.41 0.61
CA GLY A 87 6.19 -54.75 0.25
C GLY A 87 7.43 -54.96 -0.62
N ARG A 88 8.44 -55.53 0.05
CA ARG A 88 9.35 -56.61 -0.40
C ARG A 88 10.55 -56.27 -1.30
N GLY A 89 11.72 -56.64 -0.77
CA GLY A 89 13.00 -56.77 -1.48
C GLY A 89 14.12 -56.89 -0.48
#